data_AF-A0A916FUH7-F1
#
_entry.id   AF-A0A916FUH7-F1
#
_cell.length_a   1.000
_cell.length_b   1.000
_cell.length_c   1.000
_cell.angle_alpha   90.00
_cell.angle_beta   90.00
_cell.angle_gamma   90.00
#
_symmetry.space_group_name_H-M   'P 1'
#
loop_
_entity.id
_entity.type
_entity.pdbx_description
1 polymer ?
#
loop_
_entity_poly.entity_id
_entity_poly.type
_entity_poly.pdbx_seq_one_letter_code
_entity_poly.pdbx_strand_id
1 'polypeptide(L)' 'MLSQLRPAIVSFLVLTVITGLLYPLAVTAVAQVAFPAQANGSLIFKDGKAVGSTLIGQPFDDPQYFWGRLSATAPFP' A
#
# COMPACT_ATOMS: atom_id res chain seq x y z
N MET A 1 -14.26 40.84 -1.09
CA MET A 1 -13.36 39.73 -1.51
C MET A 1 -12.54 39.17 -0.36
N LEU A 2 -11.81 39.98 0.42
CA LEU A 2 -10.94 39.50 1.52
C LEU A 2 -11.67 38.75 2.66
N SER A 3 -12.97 39.00 2.88
CA SER A 3 -13.76 38.29 3.91
C SER A 3 -13.95 36.79 3.64
N GLN A 4 -13.82 36.36 2.38
CA GLN A 4 -13.94 34.95 1.97
C GLN A 4 -12.61 34.18 2.12
N LEU A 5 -11.51 34.89 2.33
CA LEU A 5 -10.17 34.31 2.34
C LEU A 5 -9.94 33.48 3.61
N ARG A 6 -10.44 33.96 4.76
CA ARG A 6 -10.42 33.23 6.03
C ARG A 6 -11.22 31.91 5.97
N PRO A 7 -12.52 31.88 5.61
CA PRO A 7 -13.27 30.63 5.55
C PRO A 7 -12.73 29.66 4.49
N ALA A 8 -12.17 30.17 3.38
CA ALA A 8 -11.54 29.32 2.37
C ALA A 8 -10.29 28.60 2.92
N ILE A 9 -9.36 29.32 3.55
CA ILE A 9 -8.14 28.73 4.14
C ILE A 9 -8.50 27.77 5.27
N VAL A 10 -9.42 28.14 6.16
CA VAL A 10 -9.83 27.28 7.28
C VAL A 10 -10.45 25.99 6.74
N SER A 11 -11.39 26.08 5.79
CA SER A 11 -12.01 24.89 5.20
C SER A 11 -10.99 24.00 4.51
N PHE A 12 -10.06 24.59 3.76
CA PHE A 12 -8.97 23.86 3.10
C PHE A 12 -8.10 23.10 4.10
N LEU A 13 -7.65 23.77 5.18
CA LEU A 13 -6.80 23.15 6.20
C LEU A 13 -7.56 22.06 6.99
N VAL A 14 -8.82 22.32 7.35
CA VAL A 14 -9.67 21.34 8.05
C VAL A 14 -9.83 20.08 7.21
N LEU A 15 -10.20 20.24 5.94
CA LEU A 15 -10.36 19.09 5.04
C LEU A 15 -9.03 18.37 4.81
N THR A 16 -7.92 19.11 4.67
CA THR A 16 -6.57 18.52 4.54
C THR A 16 -6.21 17.66 5.75
N VAL A 17 -6.48 18.13 6.97
CA VAL A 17 -6.22 17.35 8.18
C VAL A 17 -7.14 16.13 8.26
N ILE A 18 -8.42 16.28 7.92
CA ILE A 18 -9.36 15.16 7.97
C ILE A 18 -8.98 14.07 6.97
N THR A 19 -8.76 14.42 5.70
CA THR A 19 -8.57 13.44 4.63
C THR A 19 -7.11 13.00 4.47
N GLY A 20 -6.15 13.85 4.82
CA GLY A 20 -4.72 13.58 4.69
C GLY A 20 -4.07 13.01 5.94
N LEU A 21 -4.67 13.19 7.13
CA LEU A 21 -4.10 12.71 8.39
C LEU A 21 -5.06 11.80 9.15
N LEU A 22 -6.24 12.30 9.54
CA LEU A 22 -7.15 11.55 10.42
C LEU A 22 -7.66 10.29 9.74
N TYR A 23 -8.11 10.38 8.48
CA TYR A 23 -8.63 9.24 7.76
C TYR A 23 -7.58 8.15 7.49
N PRO A 24 -6.38 8.45 6.94
CA PRO A 24 -5.34 7.44 6.75
C PRO A 24 -4.95 6.76 8.06
N LEU A 25 -4.76 7.52 9.15
CA LEU A 25 -4.40 6.96 10.44
C LEU A 25 -5.50 6.04 10.99
N ALA A 26 -6.76 6.44 10.89
CA ALA A 26 -7.89 5.61 11.33
C ALA A 26 -7.95 4.31 10.54
N VAL A 27 -7.85 4.38 9.21
CA VAL A 27 -7.85 3.18 8.34
C VAL A 27 -6.66 2.29 8.62
N THR A 28 -5.45 2.84 8.76
CA THR A 28 -4.25 2.08 9.11
C THR A 28 -4.39 1.40 10.47
N ALA A 29 -4.89 2.11 11.49
CA ALA A 29 -5.09 1.53 12.82
C ALA A 29 -6.08 0.35 12.78
N VAL A 30 -7.23 0.53 12.12
CA VAL A 30 -8.22 -0.54 11.96
C VAL A 30 -7.64 -1.72 11.18
N ALA A 31 -6.92 -1.47 10.08
CA ALA A 31 -6.31 -2.50 9.26
C ALA A 31 -5.25 -3.31 10.03
N GLN A 32 -4.41 -2.64 10.83
CA GLN A 32 -3.40 -3.31 11.64
C GLN A 32 -3.99 -4.14 12.78
N VAL A 33 -5.09 -3.70 13.39
CA VAL A 33 -5.75 -4.46 14.47
C VAL A 33 -6.54 -5.65 13.91
N ALA A 34 -7.31 -5.45 12.85
CA ALA A 34 -8.21 -6.48 12.32
C ALA A 34 -7.51 -7.43 11.32
N PHE A 35 -6.56 -6.92 10.52
CA PHE A 35 -5.97 -7.64 9.39
C PHE A 35 -4.44 -7.41 9.28
N PRO A 36 -3.65 -7.65 10.34
CA PRO A 36 -2.23 -7.30 10.36
C PRO A 36 -1.43 -7.99 9.24
N ALA A 37 -1.71 -9.26 8.92
CA ALA A 37 -0.97 -9.97 7.88
C ALA A 37 -1.14 -9.30 6.50
N GLN A 38 -2.38 -8.93 6.14
CA GLN A 38 -2.73 -8.30 4.88
C GLN A 38 -2.29 -6.84 4.83
N ALA A 39 -2.49 -6.09 5.92
CA ALA A 39 -2.07 -4.70 6.05
C ALA A 39 -0.55 -4.53 5.88
N ASN A 40 0.22 -5.55 6.27
CA ASN A 40 1.68 -5.59 6.11
C ASN A 40 2.13 -6.32 4.82
N GLY A 41 1.22 -6.52 3.85
CA GLY A 41 1.55 -6.99 2.50
C GLY A 41 1.48 -8.49 2.27
N SER A 42 0.91 -9.27 3.19
CA SER A 42 0.75 -10.73 3.09
C SER A 42 2.07 -11.45 2.76
N LEU A 43 3.14 -11.05 3.44
CA LEU A 43 4.49 -11.53 3.17
C LEU A 43 4.65 -13.01 3.53
N ILE A 44 5.45 -13.72 2.73
CA ILE A 44 5.89 -15.09 2.97
C ILE A 44 7.31 -15.05 3.51
N PHE A 45 7.55 -15.72 4.64
CA PHE A 45 8.87 -15.79 5.28
C PHE A 45 9.45 -17.21 5.18
N LYS A 46 10.74 -17.29 4.87
CA LYS A 46 11.53 -18.53 4.94
C LYS A 46 12.82 -18.21 5.67
N ASP A 47 13.12 -18.98 6.72
CA ASP A 47 14.32 -18.80 7.56
C ASP A 47 14.48 -17.37 8.09
N GLY A 48 13.37 -16.73 8.48
CA GLY A 48 13.32 -15.35 9.00
C GLY A 48 13.46 -14.25 7.94
N LYS A 49 13.64 -14.60 6.66
CA LYS A 49 13.74 -13.64 5.55
C LYS A 49 12.44 -13.59 4.75
N ALA A 50 11.98 -12.38 4.41
CA ALA A 50 10.87 -12.20 3.49
C ALA A 50 11.30 -12.64 2.08
N VAL A 51 10.61 -13.64 1.54
CA VAL A 51 10.90 -14.22 0.22
C VAL A 51 9.89 -13.81 -0.85
N GLY A 52 8.76 -13.21 -0.48
CA GLY A 52 7.73 -12.78 -1.41
C GLY A 52 6.44 -12.38 -0.70
N SER A 53 5.36 -12.25 -1.47
CA SER A 53 3.99 -12.02 -0.96
C SER A 53 3.07 -13.04 -1.61
N THR A 54 2.03 -13.47 -0.90
CA THR A 54 0.98 -14.34 -1.47
C THR A 54 0.24 -13.70 -2.65
N LEU A 55 0.36 -12.38 -2.82
CA LEU A 55 -0.31 -11.61 -3.85
C LEU A 55 0.62 -11.18 -5.01
N ILE A 56 1.92 -11.42 -4.91
CA ILE A 56 2.90 -10.99 -5.92
C ILE A 56 3.51 -12.22 -6.58
N GLY A 57 3.31 -12.33 -7.89
CA GLY A 57 3.98 -13.33 -8.72
C GLY A 57 5.44 -12.98 -8.94
N GLN A 58 6.31 -13.99 -8.87
CA GLN A 58 7.74 -13.84 -9.12
C GLN A 58 8.12 -14.21 -10.55
N PRO A 59 9.22 -13.64 -11.06
CA PRO A 59 9.82 -14.06 -12.31
C PRO A 59 10.37 -15.50 -12.17
N PHE A 60 9.72 -16.47 -12.82
CA PHE A 60 10.19 -17.86 -12.86
C PHE A 60 10.58 -18.23 -14.30
N ASP A 61 11.85 -18.57 -14.49
CA ASP A 61 12.48 -18.97 -15.76
C ASP A 61 13.18 -20.33 -15.68
N ASP A 62 13.42 -20.85 -14.47
CA ASP A 62 13.94 -22.20 -14.26
C ASP A 62 12.88 -23.26 -14.60
N PRO A 63 13.21 -24.28 -15.43
CA PRO A 63 12.30 -25.37 -15.80
C PRO A 63 11.71 -26.16 -14.61
N GLN A 64 12.32 -26.11 -13.43
CA GLN A 64 11.80 -26.82 -12.25
C GLN A 64 10.55 -26.16 -11.64
N TYR A 65 10.28 -24.90 -11.97
CA TYR A 65 9.13 -24.15 -11.45
C TYR A 65 7.99 -24.07 -12.45
N PHE A 66 6.79 -23.75 -11.95
CA PHE A 66 5.68 -23.35 -12.81
C PHE A 66 5.91 -21.95 -13.34
N TRP A 67 5.75 -21.79 -14.65
CA TRP A 67 5.91 -20.51 -15.31
C TRP A 67 4.62 -19.71 -15.18
N GLY A 68 4.76 -18.48 -14.67
CA GLY A 68 3.65 -17.54 -14.58
C GLY A 68 3.26 -16.97 -15.93
N ARG A 69 2.31 -16.04 -15.92
CA ARG A 69 1.99 -15.23 -17.10
C ARG A 69 3.16 -14.29 -17.41
N LEU A 70 3.43 -14.08 -18.70
CA LEU A 70 4.44 -13.12 -19.14
C LEU A 70 4.11 -11.72 -18.59
N SER A 71 5.12 -11.09 -17.98
CA SER A 71 5.05 -9.70 -17.51
C SER A 71 5.79 -8.79 -18.48
N ALA A 72 5.16 -7.70 -18.92
CA ALA A 72 5.75 -6.69 -19.81
C ALA A 72 6.23 -5.44 -19.04
N THR A 73 6.62 -5.61 -17.78
CA THR A 73 7.14 -4.55 -16.92
C THR A 73 8.64 -4.32 -17.16
N ALA A 74 9.10 -3.08 -17.10
CA ALA A 74 10.52 -2.74 -17.29
C ALA A 74 11.38 -3.02 -16.03
N PRO A 75 12.62 -3.52 -16.18
CA PRO A 75 13.03 -4.60 -17.07
C PRO A 75 13.35 -5.90 -16.29
N PHE A 76 13.05 -7.03 -16.93
CA PHE A 76 13.91 -8.20 -16.84
C PHE A 76 15.17 -7.93 -17.69
N PRO A 77 16.40 -8.22 -17.22
CA PRO A 77 17.53 -8.43 -18.12
C PRO A 77 17.32 -9.69 -18.97
#